data_AF-Q5F7U6-F1
#
_entry.id   AF-Q5F7U6-F1
#
_cell.length_a   1.000
_cell.length_b   1.000
_cell.length_c   1.000
_cell.angle_alpha   90.00
_cell.angle_beta   90.00
_cell.angle_gamma   90.00
#
_symmetry.space_group_name_H-M   'P 1'
#
loop_
_entity.id
_entity.type
_entity.pdbx_description
1 polymer ?
#
loop_
_entity_poly.entity_id
_entity_poly.type
_entity_poly.pdbx_seq_one_letter_code
_entity_poly.pdbx_strand_id
1 'polypeptide(L)'
;MAGGNKSLKIGTQSVEKSTGRTIPNNLKEQLAMEEVKANPQGKTPARIPPMSDTKNGWLAKDGWVKRVQNINKVEIHYIENTRTGEKTDFKFKD
;
A
#
# COMPACT_ATOMS: atom_id res chain seq x y z
N MET A 1 -37.06 17.30 10.85
CA MET A 1 -36.46 16.00 11.22
C MET A 1 -36.21 15.21 9.94
N ALA A 2 -34.97 15.16 9.45
CA ALA A 2 -34.56 14.25 8.38
C ALA A 2 -33.07 13.92 8.57
N GLY A 3 -32.75 13.28 9.69
CA GLY A 3 -31.45 12.64 9.90
C GLY A 3 -31.42 11.36 9.07
N GLY A 4 -31.16 11.50 7.77
CA GLY A 4 -30.92 10.37 6.89
C GLY A 4 -29.57 9.76 7.24
N ASN A 5 -29.58 8.69 8.04
CA ASN A 5 -28.46 7.77 8.17
C ASN A 5 -28.20 7.18 6.79
N LYS A 6 -27.37 7.84 5.97
CA LYS A 6 -26.77 7.22 4.81
C LYS A 6 -25.81 6.19 5.38
N SER A 7 -26.30 4.96 5.48
CA SER A 7 -25.48 3.77 5.56
C SER A 7 -24.46 3.90 4.43
N LEU A 8 -23.25 4.35 4.76
CA LEU A 8 -22.13 4.18 3.86
C LEU A 8 -22.03 2.67 3.75
N LYS A 9 -22.54 2.14 2.64
CA LYS A 9 -22.01 0.90 2.12
C LYS A 9 -20.52 1.17 2.11
N ILE A 10 -19.80 0.57 3.06
CA ILE A 10 -18.36 0.37 2.95
C ILE A 10 -18.30 -0.52 1.72
N GLY A 11 -18.35 0.14 0.56
CA GLY A 11 -18.27 -0.51 -0.73
C GLY A 11 -17.05 -1.35 -0.59
N THR A 12 -17.22 -2.66 -0.78
CA THR A 12 -16.15 -3.63 -0.89
C THR A 12 -14.98 -2.92 -1.53
N GLN A 13 -14.07 -2.38 -0.71
CA GLN A 13 -12.91 -1.67 -1.23
C GLN A 13 -12.24 -2.80 -1.93
N SER A 14 -12.24 -2.78 -3.26
CA SER A 14 -11.63 -3.81 -4.09
C SER A 14 -10.38 -4.18 -3.34
N VAL A 15 -10.35 -5.40 -2.78
CA VAL A 15 -9.25 -5.80 -1.91
C VAL A 15 -8.08 -5.88 -2.86
N GLU A 16 -7.39 -4.76 -3.01
CA GLU A 16 -6.18 -4.67 -3.79
C GLU A 16 -5.33 -5.81 -3.28
N LYS A 17 -4.85 -6.62 -4.22
CA LYS A 17 -4.06 -7.80 -3.92
C LYS A 17 -2.93 -7.36 -2.99
N SER A 18 -3.03 -7.79 -1.73
CA SER A 18 -2.09 -7.42 -0.69
C SER A 18 -1.63 -8.66 0.04
N THR A 19 -0.35 -8.66 0.39
CA THR A 19 0.33 -9.74 1.12
C THR A 19 0.47 -9.45 2.60
N GLY A 20 -0.07 -8.32 3.10
CA GLY A 20 -0.03 -7.95 4.50
C GLY A 20 -1.25 -7.13 4.93
N ARG A 21 -1.17 -6.54 6.13
CA ARG A 21 -2.29 -5.80 6.71
C ARG A 21 -2.59 -4.51 5.92
N THR A 22 -3.83 -4.36 5.48
CA THR A 22 -4.33 -3.17 4.77
C THR A 22 -5.37 -2.38 5.57
N ILE A 23 -5.94 -2.98 6.62
CA ILE A 23 -6.92 -2.33 7.48
C ILE A 23 -6.19 -1.51 8.56
N PRO A 24 -6.44 -0.19 8.68
CA PRO A 24 -5.85 0.64 9.72
C PRO A 24 -6.46 0.33 11.09
N ASN A 25 -5.65 0.40 12.14
CA ASN A 25 -6.06 0.21 13.54
C ASN A 25 -6.56 1.52 14.19
N ASN A 26 -6.28 2.67 13.58
CA ASN A 26 -6.63 3.99 14.11
C ASN A 26 -6.61 5.05 12.99
N LEU A 27 -7.14 6.25 13.30
CA LEU A 27 -7.21 7.37 12.36
C LEU A 27 -5.83 7.77 11.81
N LYS A 28 -4.77 7.67 12.62
CA LYS A 28 -3.42 8.02 12.20
C LYS A 28 -2.89 7.09 11.10
N GLU A 29 -3.13 5.79 11.24
CA GLU A 29 -2.81 4.81 10.19
C GLU A 29 -3.65 5.02 8.93
N GLN A 30 -4.93 5.33 9.09
CA GLN A 30 -5.82 5.60 7.95
C GLN A 30 -5.30 6.79 7.13
N LEU A 31 -5.04 7.93 7.79
CA LEU A 31 -4.51 9.13 7.13
C LEU A 31 -3.15 8.88 6.48
N ALA A 32 -2.28 8.12 7.14
CA ALA A 32 -0.98 7.75 6.58
C ALA A 32 -1.11 6.90 5.30
N MET A 33 -2.02 5.92 5.29
CA MET A 33 -2.27 5.10 4.09
C MET A 33 -2.85 5.93 2.95
N GLU A 34 -3.83 6.80 3.24
CA GLU A 34 -4.44 7.69 2.25
C GLU A 34 -3.40 8.64 1.64
N GLU A 35 -2.52 9.23 2.46
CA GLU A 35 -1.44 10.12 2.00
C GLU A 35 -0.43 9.38 1.10
N VAL A 36 -0.03 8.16 1.48
CA VAL A 36 0.89 7.34 0.66
C VAL A 36 0.25 6.91 -0.65
N LYS A 37 -1.04 6.55 -0.66
CA LYS A 37 -1.74 6.20 -1.90
C LYS A 37 -1.92 7.41 -2.82
N ALA A 38 -2.18 8.60 -2.26
CA ALA A 38 -2.31 9.83 -3.03
C ALA A 38 -0.98 10.29 -3.62
N ASN A 39 0.14 10.10 -2.91
CA ASN A 39 1.46 10.54 -3.33
C ASN A 39 2.57 9.55 -2.90
N PRO A 40 2.70 8.41 -3.61
CA PRO A 40 3.66 7.38 -3.28
C PRO A 40 5.09 7.79 -3.67
N GLN A 41 5.88 8.17 -2.68
CA GLN A 41 7.28 8.63 -2.79
C GLN A 41 8.28 7.77 -1.99
N GLY A 42 7.87 6.57 -1.60
CA GLY A 42 8.70 5.61 -0.90
C GLY A 42 10.01 5.30 -1.61
N LYS A 43 11.04 4.98 -0.82
CA LYS A 43 12.37 4.62 -1.32
C LYS A 43 12.57 3.11 -1.19
N THR A 44 13.43 2.57 -2.04
CA THR A 44 13.93 1.20 -1.89
C THR A 44 15.08 1.22 -0.87
N PRO A 45 14.97 0.55 0.29
CA PRO A 45 16.06 0.49 1.24
C PRO A 45 17.27 -0.26 0.67
N ALA A 46 18.49 0.19 1.01
CA ALA A 46 19.74 -0.25 0.37
C ALA A 46 20.07 -1.75 0.50
N ARG A 47 19.46 -2.46 1.46
CA ARG A 47 19.73 -3.89 1.74
C ARG A 47 18.52 -4.78 1.52
N ILE A 48 17.56 -4.34 0.70
CA ILE A 48 16.43 -5.19 0.33
C ILE A 48 16.85 -6.17 -0.77
N PRO A 49 16.63 -7.48 -0.61
CA PRO A 49 16.87 -8.44 -1.67
C PRO A 49 15.94 -8.15 -2.86
N PRO A 50 16.34 -8.52 -4.09
CA PRO A 50 15.48 -8.39 -5.26
C PRO A 50 14.11 -9.08 -5.05
N MET A 51 13.06 -8.44 -5.57
CA MET A 51 11.72 -9.02 -5.60
C MET A 51 11.75 -10.40 -6.28
N SER A 52 11.17 -11.40 -5.61
CA SER A 52 11.21 -12.81 -6.03
C SER A 52 9.87 -13.53 -5.79
N ASP A 53 8.77 -12.77 -5.71
CA ASP A 53 7.44 -13.32 -5.47
C ASP A 53 6.85 -13.89 -6.76
N THR A 54 7.09 -15.18 -6.98
CA THR A 54 6.59 -15.94 -8.13
C THR A 54 5.09 -16.20 -8.06
N LYS A 55 4.52 -16.30 -6.84
CA LYS A 55 3.08 -16.52 -6.64
C LYS A 55 2.27 -15.34 -7.21
N ASN A 56 2.80 -14.13 -7.08
CA ASN A 56 2.12 -12.92 -7.52
C ASN A 56 2.63 -12.33 -8.83
N GLY A 57 3.71 -12.88 -9.39
CA GLY A 57 4.35 -12.35 -10.61
C GLY A 57 5.16 -11.08 -10.35
N TRP A 58 5.55 -10.83 -9.10
CA TRP A 58 6.31 -9.64 -8.71
C TRP A 58 7.79 -9.97 -8.60
N LEU A 59 8.45 -9.99 -9.75
CA LEU A 59 9.86 -10.30 -9.89
C LEU A 59 10.67 -9.05 -10.24
N ALA A 60 11.87 -8.93 -9.68
CA ALA A 60 12.77 -7.80 -9.96
C ALA A 60 13.16 -7.70 -11.43
N LYS A 61 13.32 -8.86 -12.10
CA LYS A 61 13.58 -8.92 -13.55
C LYS A 61 12.48 -8.29 -14.40
N ASP A 62 11.26 -8.22 -13.86
CA ASP A 62 10.09 -7.65 -14.52
C ASP A 62 9.86 -6.18 -14.13
N GLY A 63 10.75 -5.62 -13.30
CA GLY A 63 10.77 -4.21 -12.88
C GLY A 63 10.26 -3.96 -11.47
N TRP A 64 9.80 -4.99 -10.75
CA TRP A 64 9.22 -4.83 -9.42
C TRP A 64 10.29 -4.55 -8.35
N VAL A 65 10.08 -3.52 -7.55
CA VAL A 65 10.91 -3.17 -6.38
C VAL A 65 10.03 -2.89 -5.16
N LYS A 66 10.56 -3.18 -3.97
CA LYS A 66 9.92 -2.81 -2.71
C LYS A 66 10.15 -1.34 -2.40
N ARG A 67 9.10 -0.65 -1.97
CA ARG A 67 9.12 0.73 -1.50
C ARG A 67 8.69 0.81 -0.03
N VAL A 68 9.33 1.71 0.70
CA VAL A 68 9.02 2.02 2.09
C VAL A 68 8.84 3.53 2.21
N GLN A 69 7.70 3.95 2.77
CA GLN A 69 7.38 5.36 3.03
C GLN A 69 6.88 5.51 4.46
N ASN A 70 7.40 6.51 5.16
CA ASN A 70 7.02 6.81 6.53
C ASN A 70 6.25 8.12 6.58
N ILE A 71 5.01 8.08 7.07
CA ILE A 71 4.19 9.26 7.33
C ILE A 71 3.92 9.33 8.83
N ASN A 72 4.36 10.39 9.50
CA ASN A 72 4.10 10.62 10.92
C ASN A 72 4.42 9.41 11.83
N LYS A 73 5.51 8.68 11.58
CA LYS A 73 5.89 7.43 12.28
C LYS A 73 5.01 6.20 11.97
N VAL A 74 4.19 6.24 10.92
CA VAL A 74 3.52 5.07 10.35
C VAL A 74 4.30 4.65 9.11
N GLU A 75 4.81 3.42 9.10
CA GLU A 75 5.57 2.86 7.99
C GLU A 75 4.62 2.08 7.06
N ILE A 76 4.54 2.52 5.81
CA ILE A 76 3.78 1.86 4.74
C ILE A 76 4.77 1.21 3.77
N HIS A 77 4.53 -0.06 3.46
CA HIS A 77 5.22 -0.78 2.41
C HIS A 77 4.31 -0.86 1.19
N TYR A 78 4.90 -0.81 0.01
CA TYR A 78 4.24 -1.13 -1.25
C TYR A 78 5.29 -1.59 -2.25
N ILE A 79 4.85 -2.00 -3.43
CA ILE A 79 5.76 -2.32 -4.53
C ILE A 79 5.48 -1.42 -5.71
N GLU A 80 6.53 -1.15 -6.47
CA GLU A 80 6.45 -0.39 -7.70
C GLU A 80 7.11 -1.17 -8.82
N ASN A 81 6.46 -1.22 -9.99
CA ASN A 81 7.11 -1.61 -11.21
C ASN A 81 7.78 -0.38 -11.83
N THR A 82 9.10 -0.32 -11.82
CA THR A 82 9.85 0.85 -12.32
C THR A 82 9.80 1.02 -13.83
N ARG A 83 9.36 0.00 -14.58
CA ARG A 83 9.21 0.07 -16.04
C ARG A 83 7.85 0.66 -16.43
N THR A 84 6.79 0.27 -15.72
CA THR A 84 5.41 0.69 -16.04
C THR A 84 4.93 1.86 -15.17
N GLY A 85 5.59 2.11 -14.04
CA GLY A 85 5.16 3.08 -13.02
C GLY A 85 4.05 2.55 -12.11
N GLU A 86 3.56 1.33 -12.34
CA GLU A 86 2.50 0.69 -11.56
C GLU A 86 2.90 0.53 -10.09
N LYS A 87 1.97 0.81 -9.18
CA LYS A 87 2.15 0.70 -7.73
C LYS A 87 1.01 -0.11 -7.14
N THR A 88 1.32 -1.08 -6.30
CA THR A 88 0.34 -1.98 -5.69
C THR A 88 0.85 -2.54 -4.37
N ASP A 89 0.09 -3.44 -3.73
CA ASP A 89 0.47 -4.11 -2.46
C ASP A 89 0.74 -3.12 -1.32
N PHE A 90 0.01 -1.99 -1.29
CA PHE A 90 0.07 -1.04 -0.19
C PHE A 90 -0.40 -1.70 1.12
N LYS A 91 0.47 -1.71 2.12
CA LYS A 91 0.24 -2.40 3.40
C LYS A 91 1.00 -1.72 4.53
N PHE A 92 0.47 -1.82 5.73
CA PHE A 92 1.19 -1.40 6.91
C PHE A 92 2.38 -2.34 7.14
N LYS A 93 3.49 -1.79 7.63
CA LYS A 93 4.53 -2.62 8.24
C LYS A 93 3.91 -3.34 9.44
N ASP A 94 4.14 -4.65 9.51
CA ASP A 94 3.88 -5.44 10.70
C ASP A 94 4.85 -5.06 11.84
#